data_AF-A0A5E3WLI8-F1
#
_entry.id   AF-A0A5E3WLI8-F1
#
_cell.length_a   1.000
_cell.length_b   1.000
_cell.length_c   1.000
_cell.angle_alpha   90.00
_cell.angle_beta   90.00
_cell.angle_gamma   90.00
#
_symmetry.space_group_name_H-M   'P 1'
#
loop_
_entity.id
_entity.type
_entity.pdbx_description
1 polymer ?
#
loop_
_entity_poly.entity_id
_entity_poly.type
_entity_poly.pdbx_seq_one_letter_code
_entity_poly.pdbx_strand_id
1 'polypeptide(L)'
;MNIDNDRLAALFNECVAQHGAPSVWLRTAIAGTMKKSLSASDAASYRTIGLESVILKMLTLPIHKRLYNWAERHNVFPAAQNGFRHYNAFPSADRNIPWVALQRSGRVGPVIDWVRMLYQEMRYAVRLQDEIADDFTADLGVLIGDPSSPRLWNLFISDFAPPPHPTTPAEGLQAHLNYLQRCAARKQLVIHPKKTKVMIFNEIPDDPSLLWLEGKHLIYVYELIYVGIRLCSTKRNVLALHYVTTATRARTAAKGILSSKTVVGVVLPEVFRVLYFARVDCHTTSAADVFPDVDNGVDLLNSVQHNYRRRAMQLSSHSAAIPLYTDMNVAPMRY
;
A
#
# COMPACT_ATOMS: atom_id res chain seq x y z
N MET A 1 -9.54 17.81 -23.78
CA MET A 1 -8.85 17.20 -24.93
C MET A 1 -9.80 16.16 -25.50
N ASN A 2 -10.32 16.37 -26.71
CA ASN A 2 -11.24 15.42 -27.35
C ASN A 2 -10.44 14.68 -28.44
N ILE A 3 -10.18 13.39 -28.23
CA ILE A 3 -9.45 12.52 -29.16
C ILE A 3 -10.38 11.38 -29.52
N ASP A 4 -10.45 11.11 -30.81
CA ASP A 4 -11.15 9.98 -31.40
C ASP A 4 -10.57 8.65 -30.89
N ASN A 5 -11.43 7.78 -30.34
CA ASN A 5 -11.03 6.52 -29.72
C ASN A 5 -10.41 5.54 -30.72
N ASP A 6 -10.87 5.52 -31.96
CA ASP A 6 -10.39 4.59 -32.99
C ASP A 6 -9.04 5.05 -33.53
N ARG A 7 -8.84 6.37 -33.66
CA ARG A 7 -7.51 6.95 -33.95
C ARG A 7 -6.51 6.69 -32.81
N LEU A 8 -6.96 6.78 -31.56
CA LEU A 8 -6.12 6.46 -30.40
C LEU A 8 -5.76 4.97 -30.37
N ALA A 9 -6.71 4.08 -30.66
CA ALA A 9 -6.47 2.65 -30.77
C ALA A 9 -5.53 2.29 -31.93
N ALA A 10 -5.65 2.96 -33.08
CA ALA A 10 -4.73 2.80 -34.21
C ALA A 10 -3.29 3.18 -33.81
N LEU A 11 -3.09 4.37 -33.22
CA LEU A 11 -1.80 4.84 -32.72
C LEU A 11 -1.19 3.88 -31.67
N PHE A 12 -2.03 3.35 -30.78
CA PHE A 12 -1.60 2.37 -29.77
C PHE A 12 -1.15 1.03 -30.38
N ASN A 13 -1.86 0.53 -31.38
CA ASN A 13 -1.48 -0.67 -32.11
C ASN A 13 -0.19 -0.44 -32.92
N GLU A 14 -0.04 0.73 -33.54
CA GLU A 14 1.17 1.13 -34.27
C GLU A 14 2.40 1.19 -33.36
N CYS A 15 2.29 1.84 -32.19
CA CYS A 15 3.35 1.88 -31.17
C CYS A 15 3.85 0.47 -30.80
N VAL A 16 2.91 -0.47 -30.53
CA VAL A 16 3.24 -1.86 -30.20
C VAL A 16 3.87 -2.59 -31.39
N ALA A 17 3.34 -2.42 -32.60
CA ALA A 17 3.84 -3.10 -33.81
C ALA A 17 5.23 -2.63 -34.24
N GLN A 18 5.54 -1.35 -34.09
CA GLN A 18 6.85 -0.76 -34.37
C GLN A 18 7.85 -0.93 -33.21
N HIS A 19 7.43 -1.50 -32.07
CA HIS A 19 8.17 -1.53 -30.81
C HIS A 19 8.68 -0.14 -30.36
N GLY A 20 7.88 0.91 -30.56
CA GLY A 20 8.25 2.31 -30.29
C GLY A 20 7.16 3.10 -29.58
N ALA A 21 7.48 4.35 -29.21
CA ALA A 21 6.52 5.33 -28.71
C ALA A 21 7.04 6.75 -29.01
N PRO A 22 6.16 7.77 -29.11
CA PRO A 22 6.58 9.17 -29.17
C PRO A 22 7.52 9.53 -28.02
N SER A 23 8.65 10.17 -28.31
CA SER A 23 9.69 10.49 -27.32
C SER A 23 9.18 11.31 -26.12
N VAL A 24 8.18 12.17 -26.34
CA VAL A 24 7.47 12.93 -25.30
C VAL A 24 6.66 12.08 -24.32
N TRP A 25 6.44 10.79 -24.60
CA TRP A 25 5.87 9.83 -23.65
C TRP A 25 6.97 9.09 -22.85
N LEU A 26 8.18 9.04 -23.38
CA LEU A 26 9.35 8.35 -22.81
C LEU A 26 10.16 9.27 -21.86
N ARG A 27 9.60 10.40 -21.45
CA ARG A 27 10.17 11.35 -20.49
C ARG A 27 9.23 11.53 -19.29
N THR A 28 9.74 11.29 -18.09
CA THR A 28 8.96 11.31 -16.84
C THR A 28 9.53 12.33 -15.85
N ALA A 29 8.72 13.29 -15.42
CA ALA A 29 9.15 14.25 -14.40
C ALA A 29 9.01 13.63 -12.99
N ILE A 30 10.11 13.53 -12.25
CA ILE A 30 10.11 13.04 -10.87
C ILE A 30 9.82 14.20 -9.91
N ALA A 31 8.76 14.06 -9.12
CA ALA A 31 8.42 14.95 -8.01
C ALA A 31 8.77 14.29 -6.67
N GLY A 32 9.44 15.03 -5.77
CA GLY A 32 9.77 14.57 -4.42
C GLY A 32 8.68 14.94 -3.40
N THR A 33 8.16 13.95 -2.67
CA THR A 33 7.25 14.17 -1.54
C THR A 33 7.93 13.83 -0.21
N MET A 34 8.03 14.79 0.71
CA MET A 34 8.78 14.64 1.96
C MET A 34 8.08 13.67 2.92
N LYS A 35 8.83 12.71 3.49
CA LYS A 35 8.37 11.86 4.59
C LYS A 35 8.33 12.71 5.87
N LYS A 36 7.24 12.57 6.64
CA LYS A 36 7.10 13.29 7.92
C LYS A 36 8.25 12.93 8.88
N SER A 37 8.67 13.92 9.68
CA SER A 37 9.67 13.80 10.75
C SER A 37 11.03 13.22 10.33
N LEU A 38 11.52 13.55 9.14
CA LEU A 38 12.90 13.35 8.69
C LEU A 38 13.48 14.68 8.17
N SER A 39 14.81 14.78 8.04
CA SER A 39 15.47 16.04 7.62
C SER A 39 15.21 16.36 6.14
N ALA A 40 14.89 17.62 5.83
CA ALA A 40 14.77 18.11 4.46
C ALA A 40 16.11 18.06 3.68
N SER A 41 17.26 18.02 4.36
CA SER A 41 18.58 17.93 3.74
C SER A 41 18.99 16.53 3.27
N ASP A 42 18.26 15.49 3.66
CA ASP A 42 18.54 14.10 3.26
C ASP A 42 17.63 13.68 2.10
N ALA A 43 18.22 13.31 0.95
CA ALA A 43 17.47 12.79 -0.20
C ALA A 43 16.65 11.53 0.17
N ALA A 44 17.14 10.70 1.10
CA ALA A 44 16.42 9.53 1.60
C ALA A 44 15.18 9.91 2.46
N SER A 45 14.97 11.18 2.81
CA SER A 45 13.71 11.68 3.39
C SER A 45 12.57 11.77 2.37
N TYR A 46 12.84 11.75 1.07
CA TYR A 46 11.80 11.94 0.06
C TYR A 46 11.24 10.61 -0.48
N ARG A 47 9.99 10.63 -0.92
CA ARG A 47 9.38 9.61 -1.78
C ARG A 47 9.23 10.22 -3.17
N THR A 48 9.92 9.67 -4.15
CA THR A 48 9.80 10.05 -5.55
C THR A 48 8.48 9.55 -6.14
N ILE A 49 7.89 10.35 -7.03
CA ILE A 49 6.69 10.03 -7.81
C ILE A 49 6.95 10.45 -9.26
N GLY A 50 6.80 9.54 -10.21
CA GLY A 50 6.92 9.83 -11.64
C GLY A 50 5.61 10.37 -12.22
N LEU A 51 5.70 11.56 -12.81
CA LEU A 51 4.66 12.22 -13.58
C LEU A 51 4.88 11.88 -15.06
N GLU A 52 4.45 10.69 -15.43
CA GLU A 52 4.55 10.11 -16.78
C GLU A 52 3.38 10.57 -17.67
N SER A 53 3.51 10.46 -19.00
CA SER A 53 2.45 10.79 -19.97
C SER A 53 1.12 10.10 -19.68
N VAL A 54 0.03 10.87 -19.64
CA VAL A 54 -1.34 10.34 -19.45
C VAL A 54 -1.72 9.38 -20.57
N ILE A 55 -1.29 9.65 -21.80
CA ILE A 55 -1.55 8.81 -22.97
C ILE A 55 -0.79 7.48 -22.86
N LEU A 56 0.44 7.50 -22.33
CA LEU A 56 1.19 6.28 -22.04
C LEU A 56 0.46 5.42 -20.99
N LYS A 57 -0.01 6.03 -19.89
CA LYS A 57 -0.77 5.32 -18.85
C LYS A 57 -2.09 4.75 -19.39
N MET A 58 -2.70 5.36 -20.40
CA MET A 58 -3.87 4.82 -21.10
C MET A 58 -3.53 3.58 -21.95
N LEU A 59 -2.31 3.48 -22.49
CA LEU A 59 -1.81 2.30 -23.23
C LEU A 59 -1.32 1.18 -22.29
N THR A 60 -0.64 1.48 -21.20
CA THR A 60 -0.16 0.45 -20.25
C THR A 60 -1.28 -0.15 -19.40
N LEU A 61 -2.39 0.56 -19.16
CA LEU A 61 -3.55 0.08 -18.41
C LEU A 61 -4.29 -1.15 -19.01
N PRO A 62 -4.62 -1.24 -20.31
CA PRO A 62 -5.19 -2.45 -20.90
C PRO A 62 -4.18 -3.62 -20.94
N ILE A 63 -2.88 -3.33 -21.12
CA ILE A 63 -1.81 -4.33 -21.04
C ILE A 63 -1.73 -4.92 -19.62
N HIS A 64 -1.74 -4.06 -18.60
CA HIS A 64 -1.86 -4.41 -17.17
C HIS A 64 -3.06 -5.31 -16.90
N LYS A 65 -4.26 -4.93 -17.35
CA LYS A 65 -5.49 -5.72 -17.15
C LYS A 65 -5.38 -7.11 -17.80
N ARG A 66 -4.87 -7.20 -19.03
CA ARG A 66 -4.64 -8.48 -19.73
C ARG A 66 -3.62 -9.36 -19.02
N LEU A 67 -2.52 -8.79 -18.53
CA LEU A 67 -1.48 -9.51 -17.80
C LEU A 67 -1.99 -10.03 -16.45
N TYR A 68 -2.69 -9.19 -15.69
CA TYR A 68 -3.29 -9.56 -14.41
C TYR A 68 -4.34 -10.67 -14.54
N ASN A 69 -5.30 -10.50 -15.45
CA ASN A 69 -6.39 -11.47 -15.65
C ASN A 69 -5.86 -12.84 -16.07
N TRP A 70 -4.74 -12.90 -16.79
CA TRP A 70 -4.06 -14.17 -17.08
C TRP A 70 -3.39 -14.76 -15.82
N ALA A 71 -2.64 -13.96 -15.07
CA ALA A 71 -1.87 -14.43 -13.92
C ALA A 71 -2.75 -14.99 -12.79
N GLU A 72 -3.91 -14.38 -12.53
CA GLU A 72 -4.92 -14.94 -11.61
C GLU A 72 -5.53 -16.24 -12.16
N ARG A 73 -5.93 -16.28 -13.43
CA ARG A 73 -6.50 -17.49 -14.08
C ARG A 73 -5.56 -18.70 -14.06
N HIS A 74 -4.25 -18.48 -13.96
CA HIS A 74 -3.22 -19.52 -13.92
C HIS A 74 -2.61 -19.69 -12.52
N ASN A 75 -3.20 -19.08 -11.48
CA ASN A 75 -2.76 -19.13 -10.09
C ASN A 75 -1.27 -18.77 -9.88
N VAL A 76 -0.74 -17.85 -10.69
CA VAL A 76 0.69 -17.47 -10.70
C VAL A 76 1.12 -16.76 -9.41
N PHE A 77 0.18 -16.12 -8.71
CA PHE A 77 0.42 -15.43 -7.44
C PHE A 77 0.04 -16.32 -6.24
N PRO A 78 0.97 -16.67 -5.34
CA PRO A 78 0.66 -17.40 -4.10
C PRO A 78 -0.38 -16.69 -3.22
N ALA A 79 -1.24 -17.46 -2.54
CA ALA A 79 -2.34 -16.91 -1.74
C ALA A 79 -1.90 -15.91 -0.64
N ALA A 80 -0.69 -16.06 -0.08
CA ALA A 80 -0.14 -15.13 0.89
C ALA A 80 0.25 -13.74 0.31
N GLN A 81 0.38 -13.63 -1.02
CA GLN A 81 0.80 -12.42 -1.72
C GLN A 81 -0.37 -11.44 -1.89
N ASN A 82 -0.79 -10.79 -0.81
CA ASN A 82 -1.94 -9.89 -0.80
C ASN A 82 -1.63 -8.47 -1.31
N GLY A 83 -0.37 -8.04 -1.23
CA GLY A 83 0.05 -6.76 -1.82
C GLY A 83 -0.22 -6.71 -3.32
N PHE A 84 -0.67 -5.56 -3.81
CA PHE A 84 -0.89 -5.27 -5.23
C PHE A 84 -1.88 -6.16 -5.94
N ARG A 85 -2.69 -6.98 -5.25
CA ARG A 85 -3.93 -7.55 -5.80
C ARG A 85 -4.95 -6.42 -6.02
N HIS A 86 -6.26 -6.65 -5.97
CA HIS A 86 -7.16 -5.49 -5.97
C HIS A 86 -6.91 -4.67 -4.69
N TYR A 87 -6.55 -3.39 -4.89
CA TYR A 87 -6.09 -2.39 -3.91
C TYR A 87 -4.63 -2.53 -3.39
N ASN A 88 -3.94 -1.37 -3.27
CA ASN A 88 -2.64 -1.07 -2.60
C ASN A 88 -1.29 -1.04 -3.40
N ALA A 89 -0.28 -0.33 -2.86
CA ALA A 89 0.93 0.29 -3.51
C ALA A 89 2.22 0.21 -2.59
N PHE A 90 3.54 0.31 -2.95
CA PHE A 90 4.42 0.33 -4.16
C PHE A 90 5.92 0.04 -3.75
N PRO A 91 6.67 -0.93 -4.35
CA PRO A 91 8.09 -1.21 -4.03
C PRO A 91 9.03 -1.32 -5.25
N SER A 92 10.34 -1.50 -5.02
CA SER A 92 11.43 -1.46 -6.02
C SER A 92 12.02 -2.84 -6.38
N ALA A 93 12.02 -3.21 -7.66
CA ALA A 93 12.69 -4.40 -8.22
C ALA A 93 13.85 -4.03 -9.16
N ASP A 94 14.71 -5.00 -9.49
CA ASP A 94 15.53 -4.97 -10.71
C ASP A 94 14.66 -4.91 -11.98
N ARG A 95 15.19 -4.35 -13.08
CA ARG A 95 14.48 -4.19 -14.36
C ARG A 95 14.47 -5.43 -15.24
N ASN A 96 15.41 -6.37 -15.08
CA ASN A 96 15.63 -7.49 -16.00
C ASN A 96 14.90 -8.77 -15.56
N ILE A 97 14.97 -9.10 -14.28
CA ILE A 97 14.38 -10.30 -13.67
C ILE A 97 12.85 -10.42 -13.87
N PRO A 98 12.03 -9.34 -13.89
CA PRO A 98 10.61 -9.46 -14.24
C PRO A 98 10.36 -10.04 -15.64
N TRP A 99 11.22 -9.74 -16.63
CA TRP A 99 11.12 -10.30 -17.99
C TRP A 99 11.49 -11.78 -18.00
N VAL A 100 12.48 -12.19 -17.20
CA VAL A 100 12.85 -13.60 -17.05
C VAL A 100 11.71 -14.41 -16.44
N ALA A 101 10.94 -13.85 -15.48
CA ALA A 101 9.74 -14.49 -14.95
C ALA A 101 8.61 -14.61 -15.99
N LEU A 102 8.43 -13.60 -16.85
CA LEU A 102 7.49 -13.65 -17.97
C LEU A 102 7.87 -14.70 -19.02
N GLN A 103 9.13 -14.72 -19.44
CA GLN A 103 9.66 -15.70 -20.40
C GLN A 103 9.55 -17.13 -19.86
N ARG A 104 9.93 -17.37 -18.59
CA ARG A 104 9.79 -18.69 -17.93
C ARG A 104 8.34 -19.15 -17.74
N SER A 105 7.38 -18.24 -17.78
CA SER A 105 5.95 -18.55 -17.81
C SER A 105 5.35 -18.54 -19.23
N GLY A 106 6.19 -18.69 -20.26
CA GLY A 106 5.79 -18.87 -21.66
C GLY A 106 5.36 -17.59 -22.37
N ARG A 107 5.67 -16.40 -21.82
CA ARG A 107 5.19 -15.11 -22.36
C ARG A 107 6.28 -14.37 -23.14
N VAL A 108 6.15 -14.41 -24.47
CA VAL A 108 6.93 -13.66 -25.46
C VAL A 108 6.00 -13.03 -26.49
N GLY A 109 6.46 -12.01 -27.22
CA GLY A 109 5.72 -11.38 -28.32
C GLY A 109 5.48 -9.87 -28.13
N PRO A 110 4.99 -9.18 -29.18
CA PRO A 110 5.21 -7.73 -29.37
C PRO A 110 4.80 -6.84 -28.20
N VAL A 111 3.74 -7.18 -27.47
CA VAL A 111 3.31 -6.42 -26.28
C VAL A 111 4.34 -6.49 -25.15
N ILE A 112 4.96 -7.65 -24.91
CA ILE A 112 5.99 -7.81 -23.87
C ILE A 112 7.29 -7.13 -24.32
N ASP A 113 7.68 -7.31 -25.59
CA ASP A 113 8.86 -6.66 -26.15
C ASP A 113 8.72 -5.12 -26.19
N TRP A 114 7.49 -4.60 -26.41
CA TRP A 114 7.18 -3.17 -26.31
C TRP A 114 7.26 -2.63 -24.88
N VAL A 115 6.74 -3.34 -23.85
CA VAL A 115 6.94 -2.87 -22.45
C VAL A 115 8.41 -3.03 -22.03
N ARG A 116 9.18 -3.98 -22.59
CA ARG A 116 10.64 -4.03 -22.39
C ARG A 116 11.31 -2.78 -22.98
N MET A 117 10.99 -2.38 -24.21
CA MET A 117 11.46 -1.12 -24.80
C MET A 117 11.10 0.08 -23.90
N LEU A 118 9.87 0.13 -23.39
CA LEU A 118 9.43 1.19 -22.48
C LEU A 118 10.30 1.27 -21.20
N TYR A 119 10.80 0.14 -20.71
CA TYR A 119 11.72 0.08 -19.57
C TYR A 119 13.19 0.41 -19.93
N GLN A 120 13.56 0.37 -21.21
CA GLN A 120 14.90 0.69 -21.71
C GLN A 120 15.01 2.18 -22.08
N GLU A 121 14.01 2.73 -22.77
CA GLU A 121 14.04 4.11 -23.28
C GLU A 121 13.50 5.18 -22.31
N MET A 122 12.91 4.79 -21.17
CA MET A 122 12.35 5.77 -20.23
C MET A 122 13.42 6.62 -19.55
N ARG A 123 13.36 7.93 -19.80
CA ARG A 123 14.18 8.98 -19.20
C ARG A 123 13.43 9.68 -18.09
N TYR A 124 14.16 10.15 -17.09
CA TYR A 124 13.66 10.86 -15.93
C TYR A 124 14.32 12.22 -15.80
N ALA A 125 13.55 13.22 -15.37
CA ALA A 125 14.07 14.53 -15.00
C ALA A 125 13.55 14.87 -13.60
N VAL A 126 14.41 15.24 -12.66
CA VAL A 126 13.96 15.68 -11.33
C VAL A 126 13.41 17.10 -11.46
N ARG A 127 12.16 17.33 -11.04
CA ARG A 127 11.59 18.69 -10.94
C ARG A 127 11.46 19.10 -9.49
N LEU A 128 12.12 20.20 -9.13
CA LEU A 128 12.07 20.83 -7.81
C LEU A 128 11.59 22.27 -7.98
N GLN A 129 10.38 22.56 -7.48
CA GLN A 129 9.70 23.84 -7.74
C GLN A 129 9.62 24.11 -9.25
N ASP A 130 10.23 25.20 -9.71
CA ASP A 130 10.24 25.64 -11.11
C ASP A 130 11.49 25.14 -11.89
N GLU A 131 12.48 24.54 -11.20
CA GLU A 131 13.68 23.98 -11.81
C GLU A 131 13.48 22.52 -12.26
N ILE A 132 14.07 22.17 -13.40
CA ILE A 132 14.09 20.81 -13.96
C ILE A 132 15.55 20.44 -14.22
N ALA A 133 16.03 19.40 -13.55
CA ALA A 133 17.36 18.83 -13.76
C ALA A 133 17.46 18.07 -15.09
N ASP A 134 18.69 17.79 -15.52
CA ASP A 134 18.98 17.03 -16.75
C ASP A 134 18.33 15.63 -16.79
N ASP A 135 18.10 15.15 -18.01
CA ASP A 135 17.52 13.82 -18.27
C ASP A 135 18.52 12.71 -17.93
N PHE A 136 18.09 11.77 -17.09
CA PHE A 136 18.86 10.57 -16.74
C PHE A 136 18.05 9.29 -16.97
N THR A 137 18.73 8.20 -17.29
CA THR A 137 18.17 6.84 -17.31
C THR A 137 18.32 6.19 -15.93
N ALA A 138 17.48 5.20 -15.62
CA ALA A 138 17.60 4.43 -14.38
C ALA A 138 17.73 2.94 -14.70
N ASP A 139 18.83 2.31 -14.26
CA ASP A 139 19.12 0.90 -14.55
C ASP A 139 18.29 -0.07 -13.68
N LEU A 140 17.77 0.44 -12.55
CA LEU A 140 17.02 -0.29 -11.53
C LEU A 140 15.66 0.38 -11.25
N GLY A 141 14.74 -0.38 -10.67
CA GLY A 141 13.41 0.08 -10.29
C GLY A 141 12.36 -0.08 -11.39
N VAL A 142 11.12 -0.38 -11.00
CA VAL A 142 9.94 -0.33 -11.87
C VAL A 142 9.57 1.13 -12.19
N LEU A 143 8.81 1.35 -13.27
CA LEU A 143 8.37 2.70 -13.66
C LEU A 143 7.49 3.32 -12.56
N ILE A 144 7.97 4.40 -11.93
CA ILE A 144 7.38 4.93 -10.70
C ILE A 144 6.11 5.74 -11.03
N GLY A 145 4.95 5.08 -11.01
CA GLY A 145 3.65 5.71 -11.24
C GLY A 145 2.88 5.10 -12.42
N ASP A 146 3.49 4.21 -13.18
CA ASP A 146 2.87 3.45 -14.25
C ASP A 146 1.86 2.42 -13.72
N PRO A 147 0.68 2.28 -14.35
CA PRO A 147 -0.30 1.23 -14.03
C PRO A 147 0.22 -0.21 -14.06
N SER A 148 1.19 -0.58 -14.91
CA SER A 148 1.64 -1.98 -15.08
C SER A 148 2.69 -2.41 -14.05
N SER A 149 3.56 -1.48 -13.64
CA SER A 149 4.63 -1.66 -12.64
C SER A 149 4.27 -2.43 -11.36
N PRO A 150 3.12 -2.22 -10.67
CA PRO A 150 2.78 -3.01 -9.48
C PRO A 150 2.45 -4.48 -9.79
N ARG A 151 2.05 -4.81 -11.03
CA ARG A 151 1.84 -6.20 -11.47
C ARG A 151 3.13 -6.86 -11.91
N LEU A 152 4.04 -6.11 -12.52
CA LEU A 152 5.39 -6.56 -12.83
C LEU A 152 6.17 -6.84 -11.53
N TRP A 153 6.04 -6.00 -10.49
CA TRP A 153 6.50 -6.33 -9.14
C TRP A 153 5.90 -7.64 -8.62
N ASN A 154 4.58 -7.83 -8.77
CA ASN A 154 3.93 -9.04 -8.26
C ASN A 154 4.39 -10.33 -8.97
N LEU A 155 4.66 -10.29 -10.28
CA LEU A 155 5.23 -11.42 -11.01
C LEU A 155 6.71 -11.64 -10.65
N PHE A 156 7.47 -10.57 -10.46
CA PHE A 156 8.85 -10.62 -10.00
C PHE A 156 9.00 -11.26 -8.61
N ILE A 157 8.03 -11.07 -7.69
CA ILE A 157 8.08 -11.65 -6.34
C ILE A 157 7.36 -12.99 -6.19
N SER A 158 6.56 -13.45 -7.17
CA SER A 158 5.67 -14.62 -6.99
C SER A 158 6.37 -15.98 -6.83
N ASP A 159 7.63 -16.11 -7.24
CA ASP A 159 8.44 -17.32 -6.96
C ASP A 159 9.01 -17.37 -5.51
N PHE A 160 8.63 -16.42 -4.65
CA PHE A 160 9.00 -16.42 -3.23
C PHE A 160 8.09 -17.36 -2.42
N ALA A 161 8.56 -18.59 -2.24
CA ALA A 161 7.88 -19.63 -1.47
C ALA A 161 8.87 -20.27 -0.46
N PRO A 162 9.00 -19.72 0.77
CA PRO A 162 9.83 -20.34 1.80
C PRO A 162 9.27 -21.74 2.14
N PRO A 163 10.11 -22.79 2.18
CA PRO A 163 9.62 -24.14 2.44
C PRO A 163 9.12 -24.29 3.88
N PRO A 164 8.16 -25.20 4.15
CA PRO A 164 7.81 -25.56 5.52
C PRO A 164 9.05 -26.14 6.23
N HIS A 165 9.26 -25.76 7.49
CA HIS A 165 10.37 -26.26 8.31
C HIS A 165 9.80 -27.07 9.49
N PRO A 166 10.19 -28.35 9.68
CA PRO A 166 9.57 -29.24 10.66
C PRO A 166 10.19 -29.18 12.07
N THR A 167 11.02 -28.18 12.36
CA THR A 167 11.80 -28.09 13.62
C THR A 167 11.30 -26.95 14.52
N THR A 168 12.09 -26.52 15.51
CA THR A 168 11.65 -25.51 16.49
C THR A 168 11.28 -24.17 15.83
N PRO A 169 10.37 -23.36 16.42
CA PRO A 169 9.95 -22.09 15.82
C PRO A 169 11.11 -21.11 15.55
N ALA A 170 12.15 -21.11 16.39
CA ALA A 170 13.33 -20.27 16.21
C ALA A 170 14.18 -20.72 15.01
N GLU A 171 14.48 -22.02 14.90
CA GLU A 171 15.21 -22.58 13.76
C GLU A 171 14.46 -22.41 12.45
N GLY A 172 13.15 -22.69 12.43
CA GLY A 172 12.30 -22.52 11.26
C GLY A 172 12.27 -21.06 10.78
N LEU A 173 12.14 -20.11 11.71
CA LEU A 173 12.22 -18.69 11.39
C LEU A 173 13.62 -18.29 10.89
N GLN A 174 14.71 -18.81 11.46
CA GLN A 174 16.05 -18.57 10.92
C GLN A 174 16.25 -19.19 9.53
N ALA A 175 15.71 -20.37 9.27
CA ALA A 175 15.72 -20.99 7.94
C ALA A 175 14.95 -20.16 6.90
N HIS A 176 13.84 -19.54 7.30
CA HIS A 176 13.07 -18.60 6.48
C HIS A 176 13.80 -17.27 6.25
N LEU A 177 14.49 -16.72 7.26
CA LEU A 177 15.38 -15.56 7.09
C LEU A 177 16.52 -15.89 6.11
N ASN A 178 17.17 -17.04 6.27
CA ASN A 178 18.23 -17.50 5.36
C ASN A 178 17.71 -17.71 3.91
N TYR A 179 16.47 -18.18 3.76
CA TYR A 179 15.80 -18.28 2.45
C TYR A 179 15.52 -16.89 1.85
N LEU A 180 15.04 -15.94 2.66
CA LEU A 180 14.83 -14.54 2.25
C LEU A 180 16.12 -13.90 1.74
N GLN A 181 17.26 -14.10 2.41
CA GLN A 181 18.56 -13.62 1.94
C GLN A 181 18.94 -14.22 0.57
N ARG A 182 18.82 -15.54 0.39
CA ARG A 182 19.12 -16.20 -0.90
C ARG A 182 18.23 -15.70 -2.03
N CYS A 183 16.93 -15.53 -1.77
CA CYS A 183 15.99 -14.98 -2.75
C CYS A 183 16.22 -13.49 -3.04
N ALA A 184 16.62 -12.69 -2.05
CA ALA A 184 16.97 -11.29 -2.24
C ALA A 184 18.26 -11.15 -3.07
N ALA A 185 19.31 -11.90 -2.74
CA ALA A 185 20.57 -11.91 -3.48
C ALA A 185 20.37 -12.34 -4.95
N ARG A 186 19.64 -13.44 -5.20
CA ARG A 186 19.25 -13.89 -6.56
C ARG A 186 18.50 -12.82 -7.34
N LYS A 187 17.75 -11.95 -6.67
CA LYS A 187 16.91 -10.90 -7.27
C LYS A 187 17.52 -9.49 -7.18
N GLN A 188 18.77 -9.38 -6.73
CA GLN A 188 19.48 -8.09 -6.52
C GLN A 188 18.70 -7.10 -5.62
N LEU A 189 17.93 -7.63 -4.65
CA LEU A 189 17.16 -6.84 -3.69
C LEU A 189 17.99 -6.53 -2.43
N VAL A 190 17.98 -5.27 -1.99
CA VAL A 190 18.60 -4.85 -0.73
C VAL A 190 17.65 -5.08 0.44
N ILE A 191 18.02 -5.96 1.36
CA ILE A 191 17.32 -6.16 2.64
C ILE A 191 17.66 -5.00 3.61
N HIS A 192 16.74 -4.65 4.49
CA HIS A 192 16.93 -3.62 5.52
C HIS A 192 16.81 -4.18 6.95
N PRO A 193 17.86 -4.81 7.53
CA PRO A 193 17.79 -5.38 8.89
C PRO A 193 17.36 -4.39 9.98
N LYS A 194 17.69 -3.09 9.84
CA LYS A 194 17.22 -2.05 10.76
C LYS A 194 15.69 -1.88 10.79
N LYS A 195 15.00 -2.21 9.68
CA LYS A 195 13.53 -2.16 9.56
C LYS A 195 12.87 -3.50 9.91
N THR A 196 13.54 -4.63 9.65
CA THR A 196 13.11 -5.94 10.15
C THR A 196 13.09 -5.96 11.69
N LYS A 197 12.06 -6.58 12.26
CA LYS A 197 11.88 -6.80 13.70
C LYS A 197 11.33 -8.19 13.94
N VAL A 198 11.57 -8.73 15.13
CA VAL A 198 10.96 -9.98 15.61
C VAL A 198 9.93 -9.63 16.69
N MET A 199 8.78 -10.28 16.65
CA MET A 199 7.75 -10.18 17.68
C MET A 199 7.34 -11.61 18.04
N ILE A 200 7.47 -11.97 19.31
CA ILE A 200 6.98 -13.23 19.87
C ILE A 200 5.56 -13.00 20.37
N PHE A 201 4.66 -13.95 20.13
CA PHE A 201 3.28 -13.97 20.63
C PHE A 201 3.09 -15.14 21.60
N ASN A 202 2.05 -15.06 22.43
CA ASN A 202 1.76 -16.02 23.51
C ASN A 202 2.86 -15.98 24.59
N GLU A 203 3.51 -17.11 24.86
CA GLU A 203 4.56 -17.23 25.86
C GLU A 203 5.86 -16.60 25.33
N ILE A 204 6.32 -15.54 26.02
CA ILE A 204 7.57 -14.86 25.71
C ILE A 204 8.65 -15.47 26.60
N PRO A 205 9.68 -16.14 26.06
CA PRO A 205 10.75 -16.72 26.86
C PRO A 205 11.68 -15.61 27.41
N ASP A 206 12.24 -15.84 28.60
CA ASP A 206 13.19 -14.92 29.24
C ASP A 206 14.49 -14.75 28.43
N ASP A 207 14.94 -15.80 27.73
CA ASP A 207 16.08 -15.79 26.82
C ASP A 207 15.67 -16.25 25.40
N PRO A 208 15.31 -15.30 24.49
CA PRO A 208 14.91 -15.62 23.13
C PRO A 208 16.12 -15.84 22.20
N SER A 209 16.14 -16.97 21.50
CA SER A 209 17.23 -17.37 20.59
C SER A 209 17.60 -16.28 19.56
N LEU A 210 18.88 -15.93 19.47
CA LEU A 210 19.37 -14.82 18.64
C LEU A 210 19.20 -15.07 17.12
N LEU A 211 18.25 -14.36 16.51
CA LEU A 211 18.01 -14.38 15.06
C LEU A 211 18.87 -13.38 14.29
N TRP A 212 19.30 -13.78 13.09
CA TRP A 212 20.26 -13.08 12.23
C TRP A 212 19.71 -12.76 10.85
N LEU A 213 20.09 -11.60 10.30
CA LEU A 213 19.78 -11.18 8.92
C LEU A 213 20.87 -10.22 8.41
N GLU A 214 21.47 -10.51 7.24
CA GLU A 214 22.60 -9.72 6.68
C GLU A 214 23.75 -9.50 7.69
N GLY A 215 24.14 -10.56 8.39
CA GLY A 215 25.21 -10.55 9.40
C GLY A 215 24.91 -9.72 10.65
N LYS A 216 23.63 -9.36 10.89
CA LYS A 216 23.21 -8.52 12.02
C LYS A 216 22.10 -9.20 12.80
N HIS A 217 22.15 -9.10 14.13
CA HIS A 217 21.05 -9.51 14.99
C HIS A 217 19.78 -8.70 14.70
N LEU A 218 18.64 -9.38 14.71
CA LEU A 218 17.33 -8.73 14.65
C LEU A 218 16.91 -8.22 16.04
N ILE A 219 16.22 -7.09 16.05
CA ILE A 219 15.72 -6.47 17.29
C ILE A 219 14.32 -7.03 17.58
N TYR A 220 14.17 -7.59 18.79
CA TYR A 220 12.89 -8.02 19.35
C TYR A 220 12.07 -6.80 19.79
N VAL A 221 10.76 -6.82 19.53
CA VAL A 221 9.84 -5.74 19.91
C VAL A 221 8.52 -6.29 20.42
N TYR A 222 8.01 -5.67 21.50
CA TYR A 222 6.67 -5.93 22.03
C TYR A 222 5.58 -5.13 21.32
N GLU A 223 5.95 -4.18 20.45
CA GLU A 223 5.05 -3.35 19.67
C GLU A 223 5.54 -3.16 18.23
N LEU A 224 4.62 -3.24 17.27
CA LEU A 224 4.91 -3.02 15.85
C LEU A 224 3.68 -2.47 15.12
N ILE A 225 3.90 -1.62 14.10
CA ILE A 225 2.84 -1.24 13.16
C ILE A 225 3.02 -2.04 11.88
N TYR A 226 2.08 -2.94 11.59
CA TYR A 226 2.05 -3.78 10.39
C TYR A 226 0.85 -3.40 9.52
N VAL A 227 1.09 -2.96 8.27
CA VAL A 227 0.05 -2.51 7.31
C VAL A 227 -0.92 -1.46 7.92
N GLY A 228 -0.42 -0.64 8.86
CA GLY A 228 -1.20 0.40 9.56
C GLY A 228 -1.89 -0.05 10.86
N ILE A 229 -1.93 -1.35 11.14
CA ILE A 229 -2.46 -1.95 12.37
C ILE A 229 -1.38 -1.93 13.45
N ARG A 230 -1.69 -1.44 14.68
CA ARG A 230 -0.73 -1.43 15.81
C ARG A 230 -0.88 -2.68 16.68
N LEU A 231 0.04 -3.62 16.52
CA LEU A 231 0.10 -4.87 17.27
C LEU A 231 0.90 -4.67 18.57
N CYS A 232 0.49 -5.35 19.65
CA CYS A 232 1.22 -5.40 20.91
C CYS A 232 1.17 -6.81 21.52
N SER A 233 2.29 -7.52 21.62
CA SER A 233 2.27 -8.93 22.05
C SER A 233 2.18 -9.12 23.57
N THR A 234 2.50 -8.11 24.38
CA THR A 234 2.39 -8.13 25.85
C THR A 234 0.99 -7.78 26.37
N LYS A 235 -0.03 -7.79 25.50
CA LYS A 235 -1.44 -7.56 25.85
C LYS A 235 -2.28 -8.76 25.46
N ARG A 236 -3.20 -9.16 26.35
CA ARG A 236 -4.16 -10.28 26.14
C ARG A 236 -4.91 -10.16 24.81
N ASN A 237 -5.26 -8.93 24.42
CA ASN A 237 -5.69 -8.60 23.07
C ASN A 237 -4.56 -7.84 22.36
N VAL A 238 -4.02 -8.44 21.29
CA VAL A 238 -2.92 -7.89 20.49
C VAL A 238 -3.28 -6.53 19.86
N LEU A 239 -4.57 -6.27 19.63
CA LEU A 239 -5.07 -5.01 19.08
C LEU A 239 -5.43 -3.96 20.13
N ALA A 240 -5.22 -4.19 21.43
CA ALA A 240 -5.58 -3.23 22.48
C ALA A 240 -5.01 -1.81 22.23
N LEU A 241 -3.78 -1.71 21.70
CA LEU A 241 -3.18 -0.42 21.33
C LEU A 241 -3.68 0.12 19.98
N HIS A 242 -4.13 -0.75 19.06
CA HIS A 242 -4.80 -0.35 17.83
C HIS A 242 -6.08 0.41 18.16
N TYR A 243 -7.02 -0.19 18.90
CA TYR A 243 -8.29 0.45 19.33
C TYR A 243 -8.06 1.83 19.98
N VAL A 244 -7.08 1.97 20.88
CA VAL A 244 -6.76 3.26 21.53
C VAL A 244 -6.26 4.30 20.51
N THR A 245 -5.40 3.92 19.58
CA THR A 245 -4.87 4.85 18.56
C THR A 245 -5.90 5.20 17.48
N THR A 246 -6.70 4.25 17.00
CA THR A 246 -7.75 4.48 16.02
C THR A 246 -8.89 5.30 16.60
N ALA A 247 -9.36 4.99 17.81
CA ALA A 247 -10.33 5.82 18.52
C ALA A 247 -9.83 7.26 18.72
N THR A 248 -8.54 7.44 18.95
CA THR A 248 -7.94 8.78 19.10
C THR A 248 -7.85 9.53 17.77
N ARG A 249 -7.49 8.86 16.67
CA ARG A 249 -7.54 9.46 15.31
C ARG A 249 -8.97 9.80 14.90
N ALA A 250 -9.91 8.89 15.13
CA ALA A 250 -11.35 9.10 14.89
C ALA A 250 -11.89 10.28 15.70
N ARG A 251 -11.56 10.39 17.00
CA ARG A 251 -11.92 11.54 17.85
C ARG A 251 -11.36 12.86 17.32
N THR A 252 -10.14 12.88 16.79
CA THR A 252 -9.55 14.10 16.21
C THR A 252 -10.23 14.50 14.89
N ALA A 253 -10.51 13.55 13.99
CA ALA A 253 -11.27 13.81 12.77
C ALA A 253 -12.70 14.28 13.07
N ALA A 254 -13.40 13.60 13.98
CA ALA A 254 -14.72 13.95 14.48
C ALA A 254 -14.75 15.36 15.09
N LYS A 255 -13.77 15.72 15.92
CA LYS A 255 -13.63 17.08 16.46
C LYS A 255 -13.49 18.11 15.33
N GLY A 256 -12.57 17.91 14.38
CA GLY A 256 -12.33 18.84 13.28
C GLY A 256 -13.56 19.09 12.41
N ILE A 257 -14.35 18.04 12.14
CA ILE A 257 -15.63 18.16 11.44
C ILE A 257 -16.67 18.90 12.29
N LEU A 258 -16.84 18.54 13.56
CA LEU A 258 -17.84 19.16 14.43
C LEU A 258 -17.50 20.62 14.80
N SER A 259 -16.25 21.05 14.62
CA SER A 259 -15.84 22.45 14.67
C SER A 259 -16.05 23.21 13.36
N SER A 260 -16.21 22.56 12.19
CA SER A 260 -16.30 23.30 10.91
C SER A 260 -17.48 24.28 10.87
N LYS A 261 -18.56 23.98 11.61
CA LYS A 261 -19.73 24.85 11.79
C LYS A 261 -19.41 26.24 12.36
N THR A 262 -18.28 26.44 13.04
CA THR A 262 -17.84 27.79 13.49
C THR A 262 -17.24 28.63 12.36
N VAL A 263 -17.02 28.03 11.18
CA VAL A 263 -16.47 28.67 9.98
C VAL A 263 -17.50 28.70 8.84
N VAL A 264 -18.26 27.61 8.64
CA VAL A 264 -19.25 27.49 7.55
C VAL A 264 -20.71 27.71 8.00
N GLY A 265 -20.96 27.96 9.29
CA GLY A 265 -22.31 28.17 9.82
C GLY A 265 -23.13 26.88 9.91
N VAL A 266 -24.36 26.91 9.38
CA VAL A 266 -25.30 25.79 9.49
C VAL A 266 -24.90 24.65 8.54
N VAL A 267 -24.71 23.46 9.11
CA VAL A 267 -24.36 22.24 8.36
C VAL A 267 -25.48 21.22 8.52
N LEU A 268 -26.03 20.73 7.40
CA LEU A 268 -27.11 19.75 7.39
C LEU A 268 -26.62 18.36 7.89
N PRO A 269 -27.49 17.56 8.56
CA PRO A 269 -27.13 16.21 9.02
C PRO A 269 -26.56 15.28 7.94
N GLU A 270 -27.02 15.41 6.69
CA GLU A 270 -26.48 14.65 5.56
C GLU A 270 -25.01 15.00 5.26
N VAL A 271 -24.61 16.26 5.38
CA VAL A 271 -23.20 16.65 5.21
C VAL A 271 -22.36 16.05 6.33
N PHE A 272 -22.87 16.01 7.57
CA PHE A 272 -22.21 15.28 8.66
C PHE A 272 -22.16 13.76 8.44
N ARG A 273 -23.15 13.15 7.75
CA ARG A 273 -23.12 11.74 7.33
C ARG A 273 -22.01 11.47 6.31
N VAL A 274 -21.91 12.30 5.26
CA VAL A 274 -20.86 12.18 4.24
C VAL A 274 -19.46 12.36 4.87
N LEU A 275 -19.29 13.37 5.73
CA LEU A 275 -18.02 13.63 6.42
C LEU A 275 -17.67 12.54 7.45
N TYR A 276 -18.66 11.87 8.06
CA TYR A 276 -18.43 10.71 8.91
C TYR A 276 -17.77 9.58 8.13
N PHE A 277 -18.41 9.10 7.05
CA PHE A 277 -17.88 7.99 6.26
C PHE A 277 -16.53 8.33 5.61
N ALA A 278 -16.33 9.57 5.15
CA ALA A 278 -15.09 9.98 4.51
C ALA A 278 -13.87 10.12 5.46
N ARG A 279 -14.08 10.43 6.75
CA ARG A 279 -12.98 10.87 7.65
C ARG A 279 -12.96 10.24 9.04
N VAL A 280 -14.08 9.72 9.54
CA VAL A 280 -14.22 9.16 10.90
C VAL A 280 -14.38 7.64 10.84
N ASP A 281 -15.24 7.15 9.94
CA ASP A 281 -15.53 5.72 9.79
C ASP A 281 -14.27 4.91 9.46
N CYS A 282 -13.47 5.36 8.49
CA CYS A 282 -12.20 4.75 8.10
C CYS A 282 -11.11 4.71 9.21
N HIS A 283 -11.42 5.23 10.41
CA HIS A 283 -10.67 4.97 11.62
C HIS A 283 -11.40 4.02 12.57
N THR A 284 -12.74 4.07 12.68
CA THR A 284 -13.52 3.15 13.52
C THR A 284 -13.74 1.76 12.92
N THR A 285 -13.61 1.58 11.59
CA THR A 285 -13.68 0.27 10.90
C THR A 285 -12.29 -0.31 10.57
N SER A 286 -11.21 0.35 11.01
CA SER A 286 -9.82 -0.05 10.70
C SER A 286 -9.44 -1.39 11.35
N ALA A 287 -9.07 -2.38 10.52
CA ALA A 287 -8.71 -3.77 10.87
C ALA A 287 -9.87 -4.73 11.18
N ALA A 288 -11.12 -4.29 11.07
CA ALA A 288 -12.31 -5.14 11.26
C ALA A 288 -12.45 -6.25 10.20
N ASP A 289 -11.69 -6.16 9.11
CA ASP A 289 -11.56 -7.14 8.03
C ASP A 289 -10.55 -8.26 8.32
N VAL A 290 -9.64 -8.06 9.29
CA VAL A 290 -8.54 -8.99 9.61
C VAL A 290 -8.69 -9.64 10.98
N PHE A 291 -9.34 -8.98 11.93
CA PHE A 291 -9.55 -9.48 13.30
C PHE A 291 -11.02 -9.40 13.72
N PRO A 292 -11.60 -10.47 14.28
CA PRO A 292 -12.92 -10.43 14.89
C PRO A 292 -12.89 -9.62 16.20
N ASP A 293 -14.07 -9.15 16.64
CA ASP A 293 -14.22 -8.53 17.95
C ASP A 293 -14.13 -9.59 19.07
N VAL A 294 -13.15 -9.46 19.96
CA VAL A 294 -12.79 -10.48 20.97
C VAL A 294 -12.84 -9.98 22.42
N ASP A 295 -12.99 -8.67 22.63
CA ASP A 295 -13.15 -8.04 23.95
C ASP A 295 -13.89 -6.70 23.83
N ASN A 296 -13.93 -5.90 24.89
CA ASN A 296 -14.60 -4.59 24.89
C ASN A 296 -13.75 -3.45 24.30
N GLY A 297 -12.68 -3.75 23.56
CA GLY A 297 -11.85 -2.77 22.87
C GLY A 297 -12.63 -1.91 21.86
N VAL A 298 -13.61 -2.51 21.17
CA VAL A 298 -14.48 -1.79 20.23
C VAL A 298 -15.38 -0.75 20.91
N ASP A 299 -15.63 -0.84 22.22
CA ASP A 299 -16.46 0.15 22.91
C ASP A 299 -15.79 1.54 22.96
N LEU A 300 -14.45 1.58 22.89
CA LEU A 300 -13.70 2.81 22.65
C LEU A 300 -14.07 3.47 21.30
N LEU A 301 -14.37 2.67 20.27
CA LEU A 301 -14.76 3.11 18.92
C LEU A 301 -16.25 3.43 18.86
N ASN A 302 -17.11 2.60 19.46
CA ASN A 302 -18.55 2.88 19.65
C ASN A 302 -18.76 4.23 20.33
N SER A 303 -17.96 4.55 21.35
CA SER A 303 -17.98 5.85 22.03
C SER A 303 -17.72 7.02 21.07
N VAL A 304 -16.86 6.86 20.05
CA VAL A 304 -16.58 7.93 19.08
C VAL A 304 -17.75 8.12 18.13
N GLN A 305 -18.28 7.03 17.58
CA GLN A 305 -19.43 7.07 16.67
C GLN A 305 -20.64 7.72 17.38
N HIS A 306 -20.98 7.24 18.58
CA HIS A 306 -22.12 7.72 19.35
C HIS A 306 -21.99 9.21 19.74
N ASN A 307 -20.81 9.64 20.20
CA ASN A 307 -20.55 11.06 20.52
C ASN A 307 -20.54 11.97 19.28
N TYR A 308 -20.08 11.46 18.13
CA TYR A 308 -20.14 12.23 16.88
C TYR A 308 -21.59 12.49 16.46
N ARG A 309 -22.42 11.42 16.42
CA ARG A 309 -23.82 11.48 16.00
C ARG A 309 -24.65 12.41 16.87
N ARG A 310 -24.52 12.29 18.21
CA ARG A 310 -25.19 13.20 19.17
C ARG A 310 -24.85 14.66 18.89
N ARG A 311 -23.58 14.98 18.63
CA ARG A 311 -23.11 16.36 18.38
C ARG A 311 -23.48 16.88 16.98
N ALA A 312 -23.59 16.02 15.97
CA ALA A 312 -24.06 16.36 14.64
C ALA A 312 -25.57 16.66 14.63
N MET A 313 -26.37 15.84 15.31
CA MET A 313 -27.82 16.01 15.48
C MET A 313 -28.21 17.02 16.57
N GLN A 314 -27.24 17.59 17.30
CA GLN A 314 -27.44 18.52 18.42
C GLN A 314 -28.28 17.93 19.59
N LEU A 315 -28.26 16.60 19.74
CA LEU A 315 -29.00 15.85 20.76
C LEU A 315 -28.24 15.75 22.08
N SER A 316 -28.97 15.69 23.20
CA SER A 316 -28.38 15.67 24.55
C SER A 316 -27.91 14.26 24.98
N SER A 317 -27.23 14.20 26.12
CA SER A 317 -26.89 12.94 26.81
C SER A 317 -28.12 12.11 27.22
N HIS A 318 -29.27 12.75 27.40
CA HIS A 318 -30.52 12.14 27.85
C HIS A 318 -31.48 11.82 26.70
N SER A 319 -31.23 12.35 25.49
CA SER A 319 -31.97 11.98 24.28
C SER A 319 -31.79 10.50 23.97
N ALA A 320 -32.89 9.84 23.58
CA ALA A 320 -32.92 8.43 23.19
C ALA A 320 -31.89 8.12 22.10
N ALA A 321 -31.33 6.91 22.12
CA ALA A 321 -30.29 6.52 21.18
C ALA A 321 -30.83 6.19 19.77
N ILE A 322 -32.08 5.75 19.64
CA ILE A 322 -32.65 5.23 18.39
C ILE A 322 -32.63 6.25 17.23
N PRO A 323 -33.04 7.53 17.40
CA PRO A 323 -32.97 8.54 16.33
C PRO A 323 -31.55 8.77 15.78
N LEU A 324 -30.51 8.55 16.59
CA LEU A 324 -29.13 8.63 16.11
C LEU A 324 -28.87 7.62 15.00
N TYR A 325 -29.50 6.44 15.07
CA TYR A 325 -29.33 5.32 14.16
C TYR A 325 -30.12 5.50 12.86
N THR A 326 -31.41 5.85 12.97
CA THR A 326 -32.29 6.09 11.82
C THR A 326 -31.87 7.31 11.01
N ASP A 327 -31.76 8.47 11.64
CA ASP A 327 -31.81 9.76 10.93
C ASP A 327 -30.51 10.06 10.18
N MET A 328 -29.38 9.57 10.72
CA MET A 328 -28.08 9.62 10.05
C MET A 328 -27.81 8.42 9.13
N ASN A 329 -28.67 7.39 9.12
CA ASN A 329 -28.47 6.13 8.38
C ASN A 329 -27.02 5.60 8.44
N VAL A 330 -26.51 5.37 9.66
CA VAL A 330 -25.21 4.74 9.90
C VAL A 330 -25.40 3.55 10.85
N ALA A 331 -24.84 2.40 10.50
CA ALA A 331 -24.86 1.20 11.33
C ALA A 331 -24.27 1.43 12.74
N PRO A 332 -24.76 0.76 13.79
CA PRO A 332 -23.94 0.50 14.98
C PRO A 332 -22.79 -0.46 14.59
N MET A 333 -21.68 -0.46 15.34
CA MET A 333 -20.53 -1.33 15.02
C MET A 333 -20.52 -2.65 15.81
N ARG A 334 -21.39 -2.76 16.82
CA ARG A 334 -21.88 -4.04 17.34
C ARG A 334 -23.35 -4.17 16.93
N TYR A 335 -23.71 -5.36 16.43
CA TYR A 335 -25.07 -5.76 16.03
C TYR A 335 -25.56 -6.85 16.99
#